data_AF-A0A4Q5XL94-F1
#
_entry.id   AF-A0A4Q5XL94-F1
#
_cell.length_a   1.000
_cell.length_b   1.000
_cell.length_c   1.000
_cell.angle_alpha   90.00
_cell.angle_beta   90.00
_cell.angle_gamma   90.00
#
_symmetry.space_group_name_H-M   'P 1'
#
loop_
_entity.id
_entity.type
_entity.pdbx_description
1 polymer ?
#
loop_
_entity_poly.entity_id
_entity_poly.type
_entity_poly.pdbx_seq_one_letter_code
_entity_poly.pdbx_strand_id
1 'polypeptide(L)'
;MTQSTASRFVYVTYIRTTPEKLWNALIDPAFTRQYWAGTHQVSDWKVGADWKIMIPDGRIGDSGKILIFDPPRRLSMTWQNEFVP
;
A
#
# COMPACT_ATOMS: atom_id res chain seq x y z
N MET A 1 -18.70 0.16 26.51
CA MET A 1 -17.84 -0.23 25.37
C MET A 1 -18.19 0.69 24.22
N THR A 2 -17.37 1.71 23.96
CA THR A 2 -17.59 2.67 22.89
C THR A 2 -17.26 2.00 21.56
N GLN A 3 -18.29 1.74 20.74
CA GLN A 3 -18.10 1.42 19.33
C GLN A 3 -17.53 2.67 18.66
N SER A 4 -16.25 2.63 18.25
CA SER A 4 -15.75 3.62 17.30
C SER A 4 -16.50 3.41 15.99
N THR A 5 -17.26 4.41 15.54
CA THR A 5 -17.85 4.45 14.20
C THR A 5 -16.71 4.49 13.18
N ALA A 6 -16.31 3.32 12.68
CA ALA A 6 -15.26 3.22 11.67
C ALA A 6 -15.75 3.88 10.38
N SER A 7 -15.13 5.00 10.01
CA SER A 7 -15.39 5.65 8.73
C SER A 7 -14.93 4.73 7.59
N ARG A 8 -15.80 4.49 6.59
CA ARG A 8 -15.50 3.64 5.44
C ARG A 8 -15.63 4.43 4.15
N PHE A 9 -14.54 4.47 3.39
CA PHE A 9 -14.49 5.09 2.06
C PHE A 9 -14.25 4.00 1.01
N VAL A 10 -14.95 4.10 -0.14
CA VAL A 10 -14.81 3.15 -1.26
C VAL A 10 -14.64 3.96 -2.54
N TYR A 11 -13.52 3.72 -3.24
CA TYR A 11 -13.20 4.34 -4.52
C TYR A 11 -13.15 3.27 -5.61
N VAL A 12 -13.74 3.58 -6.76
CA VAL A 12 -13.72 2.70 -7.95
C VAL A 12 -13.15 3.50 -9.11
N THR A 13 -12.11 2.96 -9.74
CA THR A 13 -11.45 3.55 -10.91
C THR A 13 -11.32 2.50 -12.00
N TYR A 14 -11.64 2.86 -13.24
CA TYR A 14 -11.48 1.98 -14.40
C TYR A 14 -10.20 2.33 -15.14
N ILE A 15 -9.31 1.35 -15.30
CA ILE A 15 -7.99 1.52 -15.93
C ILE A 15 -7.90 0.56 -17.12
N ARG A 16 -7.55 1.07 -18.30
CA ARG A 16 -7.37 0.27 -19.52
C ARG A 16 -6.03 -0.47 -19.50
N THR A 17 -5.96 -1.59 -18.80
CA THR A 17 -4.77 -2.46 -18.68
C THR A 17 -5.16 -3.89 -18.33
N THR A 18 -4.20 -4.79 -18.12
CA THR A 18 -4.47 -6.13 -17.57
C THR A 18 -4.28 -6.16 -16.04
N PRO A 19 -4.95 -7.07 -15.31
CA PRO A 19 -4.79 -7.19 -13.86
C PRO A 19 -3.33 -7.37 -13.43
N GLU A 20 -2.53 -8.13 -14.18
CA GLU A 20 -1.13 -8.44 -13.86
C GLU A 20 -0.25 -7.19 -14.00
N LYS A 21 -0.46 -6.40 -15.06
CA LYS A 21 0.25 -5.13 -15.26
C LYS A 21 -0.11 -4.13 -14.16
N LEU A 22 -1.39 -4.05 -13.79
CA LEU A 22 -1.83 -3.18 -12.71
C LEU A 22 -1.24 -3.63 -11.37
N TRP A 23 -1.27 -4.93 -11.08
CA TRP A 23 -0.72 -5.48 -9.85
C TRP A 23 0.76 -5.15 -9.69
N ASN A 24 1.56 -5.39 -10.74
CA ASN A 24 2.98 -5.05 -10.73
C ASN A 24 3.21 -3.56 -10.50
N ALA A 25 2.40 -2.69 -11.11
CA ALA A 25 2.48 -1.24 -10.90
C ALA A 25 2.21 -0.79 -9.44
N LEU A 26 1.48 -1.59 -8.66
CA LEU A 26 1.21 -1.30 -7.24
C LEU A 26 2.39 -1.67 -6.32
N ILE A 27 3.21 -2.66 -6.69
CA ILE A 27 4.21 -3.24 -5.78
C ILE A 27 5.66 -3.06 -6.25
N ASP A 28 5.87 -2.78 -7.54
CA ASP A 28 7.21 -2.56 -8.10
C ASP A 28 7.78 -1.20 -7.65
N PRO A 29 8.92 -1.17 -6.93
CA PRO A 29 9.57 0.06 -6.53
C PRO A 29 9.94 0.97 -7.71
N ALA A 30 10.31 0.42 -8.87
CA ALA A 30 10.67 1.24 -10.03
C ALA A 30 9.45 1.98 -10.60
N PHE A 31 8.28 1.35 -10.56
CA PHE A 31 7.03 1.93 -11.03
C PHE A 31 6.45 2.93 -10.03
N THR A 32 6.34 2.53 -8.75
CA THR A 32 5.72 3.36 -7.70
C THR A 32 6.42 4.71 -7.55
N ARG A 33 7.75 4.78 -7.63
CA ARG A 33 8.51 6.05 -7.59
C ARG A 33 8.06 7.08 -8.62
N GLN A 34 7.59 6.65 -9.79
CA GLN A 34 7.18 7.55 -10.88
C GLN A 34 5.86 8.26 -10.57
N TYR A 35 4.97 7.63 -9.79
CA TYR A 35 3.61 8.10 -9.55
C TYR A 35 3.33 8.49 -8.09
N TRP A 36 4.23 8.12 -7.16
CA TRP A 36 4.09 8.36 -5.73
C TRP A 36 5.16 9.32 -5.19
N ALA A 37 5.44 10.39 -5.94
CA ALA A 37 6.39 11.45 -5.56
C ALA A 37 7.78 10.91 -5.13
N GLY A 38 8.30 9.89 -5.84
CA GLY A 38 9.59 9.26 -5.53
C GLY A 38 9.57 8.26 -4.36
N THR A 39 8.45 8.10 -3.66
CA THR A 39 8.31 7.08 -2.61
C THR A 39 8.20 5.67 -3.20
N HIS A 40 8.46 4.66 -2.37
CA HIS A 40 8.32 3.26 -2.75
C HIS A 40 7.91 2.40 -1.56
N GLN A 41 7.21 1.29 -1.85
CA GLN A 41 6.78 0.34 -0.84
C GLN A 41 7.87 -0.71 -0.58
N VAL A 42 8.04 -1.09 0.70
CA VAL A 42 8.95 -2.14 1.13
C VAL A 42 8.17 -3.16 1.94
N SER A 43 8.16 -4.41 1.47
CA SER A 43 7.55 -5.56 2.14
C SER A 43 8.04 -6.86 1.50
N ASP A 44 8.01 -7.95 2.28
CA ASP A 44 8.17 -9.31 1.75
C ASP A 44 6.93 -9.80 1.00
N TRP A 45 5.84 -9.02 1.02
CA TRP A 45 4.59 -9.33 0.33
C TRP A 45 3.99 -10.69 0.72
N LYS A 46 4.00 -10.97 2.02
CA LYS A 46 3.36 -12.15 2.62
C LYS A 46 2.42 -11.70 3.72
N VAL A 47 1.34 -12.44 3.96
CA VAL A 47 0.43 -12.16 5.08
C VAL A 47 1.22 -12.14 6.39
N GLY A 48 1.05 -11.09 7.19
CA GLY A 48 1.77 -10.83 8.44
C GLY A 48 3.11 -10.09 8.28
N ALA A 49 3.62 -9.92 7.06
CA ALA A 49 4.86 -9.18 6.82
C ALA A 49 4.70 -7.70 7.16
N ASP A 50 5.81 -7.08 7.56
CA ASP A 50 5.91 -5.63 7.66
C ASP A 50 5.71 -4.98 6.29
N TRP A 51 5.06 -3.83 6.29
CA TRP A 51 4.89 -2.97 5.14
C TRP A 51 5.27 -1.54 5.51
N LYS A 52 6.01 -0.87 4.63
CA LYS A 52 6.43 0.52 4.80
C LYS A 52 6.36 1.28 3.49
N ILE A 53 6.00 2.55 3.53
CA ILE A 53 6.33 3.51 2.47
C ILE A 53 7.61 4.23 2.86
N MET A 54 8.62 4.12 2.00
CA MET A 54 9.92 4.77 2.15
C MET A 54 9.98 6.04 1.30
N ILE A 55 10.28 7.15 1.96
CA ILE A 55 10.48 8.47 1.34
C ILE A 55 11.87 8.50 0.69
N PRO A 56 12.07 9.26 -0.41
CA PRO A 56 13.39 9.40 -1.04
C PRO A 56 14.53 9.78 -0.09
N ASP A 57 14.24 10.50 0.98
CA ASP A 57 15.21 10.93 1.99
C ASP A 57 15.54 9.87 3.06
N GLY A 58 14.97 8.66 2.93
CA GLY A 58 15.23 7.52 3.82
C GLY A 58 14.30 7.42 5.02
N ARG A 59 13.40 8.39 5.25
CA ARG A 59 12.39 8.29 6.31
C ARG A 59 11.26 7.33 5.94
N ILE A 60 10.55 6.84 6.95
CA ILE A 60 9.32 6.08 6.78
C ILE A 60 8.16 7.09 6.77
N GLY A 61 7.31 7.03 5.74
CA GLY A 61 6.11 7.87 5.65
C GLY A 61 4.89 7.22 6.31
N ASP A 62 4.71 5.93 6.03
CA ASP A 62 3.64 5.12 6.62
C ASP A 62 4.17 3.72 6.90
N SER A 63 3.65 3.07 7.93
CA SER A 63 3.98 1.69 8.28
C SER A 63 2.76 0.85 8.60
N GLY A 64 2.88 -0.47 8.51
CA GLY A 64 1.79 -1.39 8.77
C GLY A 64 2.13 -2.85 8.53
N LYS A 65 1.10 -3.68 8.36
CA LYS A 65 1.20 -5.12 8.17
C LYS A 65 0.36 -5.55 6.98
N ILE A 66 0.86 -6.49 6.18
CA ILE A 66 0.07 -7.14 5.13
C ILE A 66 -0.98 -8.06 5.76
N LEU A 67 -2.25 -7.85 5.42
CA LEU A 67 -3.38 -8.67 5.89
C LEU A 67 -3.80 -9.72 4.86
N ILE A 68 -3.78 -9.35 3.58
CA ILE A 68 -4.12 -10.23 2.45
C ILE A 68 -3.16 -9.93 1.29
N PHE A 69 -2.63 -10.98 0.67
CA PHE A 69 -1.83 -10.90 -0.54
C PHE A 69 -2.24 -12.04 -1.50
N ASP A 70 -3.19 -11.77 -2.39
CA ASP A 70 -3.72 -12.70 -3.40
C ASP A 70 -3.55 -12.08 -4.80
N PRO A 71 -2.35 -12.16 -5.39
CA PRO A 71 -2.08 -11.59 -6.71
C PRO A 71 -2.86 -12.31 -7.83
N PRO A 72 -3.40 -11.58 -8.83
CA PRO A 72 -3.48 -10.12 -8.96
C PRO A 72 -4.81 -9.53 -8.45
N ARG A 73 -5.54 -10.26 -7.59
CA ARG A 73 -6.95 -9.98 -7.27
C ARG A 73 -7.16 -9.10 -6.05
N ARG A 74 -6.37 -9.28 -4.98
CA ARG A 74 -6.63 -8.61 -3.70
C ARG A 74 -5.36 -8.39 -2.88
N LEU A 75 -5.14 -7.13 -2.53
CA LEU A 75 -4.15 -6.67 -1.55
C LEU A 75 -4.89 -5.96 -0.42
N SER A 76 -4.55 -6.25 0.83
CA SER A 76 -5.05 -5.52 1.99
C SER A 76 -3.95 -5.42 3.03
N MET A 77 -3.86 -4.26 3.69
CA MET A 77 -2.85 -3.95 4.69
C MET A 77 -3.42 -2.98 5.73
N THR A 78 -2.82 -2.99 6.91
CA THR A 78 -2.95 -1.86 7.83
C THR A 78 -1.99 -0.75 7.41
N TRP A 79 -2.27 0.48 7.87
CA TRP A 79 -1.37 1.60 7.71
C TRP A 79 -1.51 2.55 8.90
N GLN A 80 -0.41 3.17 9.30
CA GLN A 80 -0.32 4.27 10.25
C GLN A 80 0.63 5.30 9.65
N ASN A 81 0.23 6.57 9.74
CA ASN A 81 1.07 7.67 9.30
C ASN A 81 2.19 7.91 10.32
N GLU A 82 3.43 7.99 9.85
CA GLU A 82 4.60 8.17 10.71
C GLU A 82 5.06 9.64 10.79
N PHE A 83 4.50 10.53 9.95
CA PHE A 83 4.78 11.97 10.03
C PHE A 83 4.03 12.64 11.18
N VAL A 84 2.80 12.18 11.44
CA VAL A 84 1.94 12.64 12.54
C VAL A 84 1.39 11.40 13.25
N PRO A 85 2.19 10.80 14.15
CA PRO A 85 1.89 9.51 14.76
C PRO A 85 0.65 9.48 15.65
#